data_AF-A0A1V4UXE9-F1
#
_entry.id   AF-A0A1V4UXE9-F1
#
_cell.length_a   1.000
_cell.length_b   1.000
_cell.length_c   1.000
_cell.angle_alpha   90.00
_cell.angle_beta   90.00
_cell.angle_gamma   90.00
#
_symmetry.space_group_name_H-M   'P 1'
#
loop_
_entity.id
_entity.type
_entity.pdbx_description
1 polymer ?
#
loop_
_entity_poly.entity_id
_entity_poly.type
_entity_poly.pdbx_seq_one_letter_code
_entity_poly.pdbx_strand_id
1 'polypeptide(L)' 'MGAMQEIQRDLLRQRPVVDILKIRGREEPPAYRLKLGGVRIEYLIFEDENTIYVERIFKRKGDSDYR' A
#
# COMPACT_ATOMS: atom_id res chain seq x y z
N MET A 1 6.81 12.98 -14.58
CA MET A 1 5.48 12.34 -14.53
C MET A 1 5.26 11.84 -13.12
N GLY A 2 4.08 12.07 -12.53
CA GLY A 2 3.84 11.88 -11.10
C GLY A 2 3.46 10.44 -10.75
N ALA A 3 3.95 9.93 -9.62
CA ALA A 3 3.71 8.56 -9.14
C ALA A 3 2.21 8.15 -9.11
N MET A 4 1.32 9.12 -8.88
CA MET A 4 -0.14 8.90 -8.86
C MET A 4 -0.72 8.49 -10.22
N GLN A 5 -0.22 9.08 -11.31
CA GLN A 5 -0.70 8.77 -12.68
C GLN A 5 -0.25 7.39 -13.14
N GLU A 6 0.84 6.87 -12.56
CA GLU A 6 1.39 5.57 -12.92
C GLU A 6 0.71 4.41 -12.17
N ILE A 7 0.20 4.64 -10.96
CA ILE A 7 -0.58 3.66 -10.19
C ILE A 7 -1.92 3.34 -10.89
N GLN A 8 -2.54 4.33 -11.54
CA GLN A 8 -3.80 4.12 -12.26
C GLN A 8 -3.69 3.21 -13.50
N ARG A 9 -2.50 3.12 -14.13
CA ARG A 9 -2.34 2.37 -15.38
C ARG A 9 -2.17 0.87 -15.20
N ASP A 10 -1.64 0.44 -14.05
CA ASP A 10 -1.29 -0.96 -13.83
C ASP A 10 -1.13 -1.25 -12.33
N LEU A 11 -2.24 -1.52 -11.65
CA LEU A 11 -2.32 -1.67 -10.18
C LEU A 11 -1.50 -2.84 -9.63
N LEU A 12 -1.15 -3.82 -10.46
CA LEU A 12 -0.57 -5.10 -10.03
C LEU A 12 0.89 -5.30 -10.45
N ARG A 13 1.47 -4.39 -11.25
CA ARG A 13 2.87 -4.51 -11.67
C ARG A 13 3.78 -4.19 -10.49
N GLN A 14 4.43 -5.22 -9.95
CA GLN A 14 5.53 -5.05 -8.99
C GLN A 14 6.62 -4.20 -9.65
N ARG A 15 6.92 -3.04 -9.07
CA ARG A 15 7.97 -2.14 -9.55
C ARG A 15 9.07 -2.07 -8.49
N PRO A 16 10.34 -1.84 -8.88
CA PRO A 16 11.46 -1.80 -7.92
C PRO A 16 11.31 -0.73 -6.82
N VAL A 17 10.43 0.26 -7.01
CA VAL A 17 10.18 1.36 -6.05
C VAL A 17 8.92 1.13 -5.21
N VAL A 18 8.04 0.20 -5.62
CA VAL A 18 6.70 0.01 -5.08
C VAL A 18 6.44 -1.48 -4.83
N ASP A 19 6.40 -1.84 -3.56
CA ASP A 19 6.13 -3.21 -3.11
C ASP A 19 4.75 -3.26 -2.44
N ILE A 20 3.88 -4.14 -2.94
CA ILE A 20 2.51 -4.34 -2.43
C ILE A 20 2.47 -5.68 -1.71
N LEU A 21 2.16 -5.65 -0.42
CA LEU A 21 1.99 -6.85 0.38
C LEU A 21 0.55 -7.02 0.85
N LYS A 22 -0.02 -8.22 0.71
CA LYS A 22 -1.29 -8.56 1.37
C LYS A 22 -1.08 -8.66 2.89
N ILE A 23 -1.92 -8.00 3.67
CA ILE A 23 -1.91 -8.07 5.13
C ILE A 23 -2.60 -9.39 5.53
N ARG A 24 -1.89 -10.24 6.28
CA ARG A 24 -2.43 -11.51 6.77
C ARG A 24 -3.46 -11.28 7.86
N GLY A 25 -4.45 -12.17 7.95
CA GLY A 25 -5.50 -12.13 8.99
C GLY A 25 -6.66 -11.17 8.70
N ARG A 26 -6.69 -10.53 7.53
CA ARG A 26 -7.89 -9.84 7.02
C ARG A 26 -8.32 -10.47 5.70
N GLU A 27 -9.45 -11.16 5.75
CA GLU A 27 -9.99 -11.91 4.61
C GLU A 27 -10.96 -11.04 3.81
N GLU A 28 -11.92 -10.37 4.46
CA GLU A 28 -12.89 -9.48 3.82
C GLU A 28 -13.17 -8.21 4.64
N PRO A 29 -13.09 -7.01 4.01
CA PRO A 29 -12.45 -6.74 2.73
C PRO A 29 -10.93 -7.03 2.80
N PRO A 30 -10.30 -7.53 1.72
CA PRO A 30 -8.88 -7.83 1.72
C PRO A 30 -8.06 -6.56 1.93
N ALA A 31 -7.05 -6.68 2.79
CA ALA A 31 -6.18 -5.57 3.16
C ALA A 31 -4.79 -5.70 2.55
N TYR A 32 -4.24 -4.57 2.11
CA TYR A 32 -2.94 -4.48 1.45
C TYR A 32 -2.10 -3.35 2.04
N ARG A 33 -0.79 -3.48 1.93
CA ARG A 33 0.19 -2.47 2.31
C ARG A 33 1.05 -2.11 1.10
N LEU A 34 0.96 -0.85 0.68
CA LEU A 34 1.86 -0.24 -0.29
C LEU A 34 3.11 0.28 0.43
N LYS A 35 4.29 -0.17 0.00
CA LYS A 35 5.57 0.41 0.42
C LYS A 35 6.08 1.33 -0.67
N LEU A 36 6.24 2.61 -0.35
CA LEU A 36 6.79 3.63 -1.23
C LEU A 36 7.98 4.30 -0.51
N GLY A 37 9.17 3.74 -0.70
CA GLY A 37 10.37 4.19 -0.01
C GLY A 37 10.21 4.20 1.52
N GLY A 38 10.23 5.40 2.12
CA GLY A 38 10.05 5.62 3.56
C GLY A 38 8.59 5.76 4.02
N VAL A 39 7.60 5.63 3.13
CA VAL A 39 6.17 5.76 3.45
C VAL A 39 5.47 4.41 3.24
N ARG A 40 4.48 4.15 4.07
CA ARG A 40 3.61 2.96 4.04
C ARG A 40 2.17 3.42 4.03
N ILE A 41 1.38 2.80 3.15
CA ILE A 41 -0.05 3.04 3.04
C ILE A 41 -0.75 1.70 3.23
N GLU A 42 -1.67 1.64 4.18
CA GLU A 42 -2.56 0.49 4.38
C GLU A 42 -3.93 0.82 3.82
N TYR A 43 -4.46 -0.09 3.00
CA TYR A 43 -5.72 0.12 2.30
C TYR A 43 -6.50 -1.19 2.17
N LEU A 44 -7.82 -1.04 2.05
CA LEU A 44 -8.79 -2.10 1.80
C LEU A 44 -9.30 -1.96 0.36
N ILE A 45 -9.57 -3.09 -0.29
CA ILE A 45 -10.21 -3.13 -1.60
C ILE A 45 -11.64 -3.66 -1.43
N PHE A 46 -12.61 -2.88 -1.88
CA PHE A 46 -14.00 -3.30 -2.04
C PHE A 46 -14.26 -3.48 -3.54
N GLU A 47 -14.16 -4.72 -4.02
CA GLU A 47 -14.24 -5.02 -5.46
C GLU A 47 -15.64 -4.68 -6.03
N ASP A 48 -16.70 -4.99 -5.30
CA ASP A 48 -18.08 -4.73 -5.70
C ASP A 48 -18.39 -3.24 -5.91
N GLU A 49 -17.72 -2.38 -5.13
CA GLU A 49 -17.90 -0.93 -5.14
C GLU A 49 -16.82 -0.21 -5.97
N ASN A 50 -15.89 -0.97 -6.57
CA ASN A 50 -14.69 -0.45 -7.24
C ASN A 50 -13.97 0.65 -6.41
N THR A 51 -13.90 0.43 -5.09
CA THR A 51 -13.49 1.45 -4.12
C THR A 51 -12.27 0.98 -3.33
N ILE A 52 -11.29 1.88 -3.18
CA ILE A 52 -10.12 1.69 -2.32
C ILE A 52 -10.27 2.59 -1.10
N TYR A 53 -10.33 1.97 0.08
CA TYR A 53 -10.38 2.70 1.34
C TYR A 53 -8.98 2.75 1.98
N VAL A 54 -8.42 3.95 2.12
CA VAL A 54 -7.12 4.14 2.78
C VAL A 54 -7.34 4.22 4.29
N GLU A 55 -6.94 3.18 5.02
CA GLU A 55 -7.03 3.15 6.48
C GLU A 55 -5.98 4.06 7.11
N ARG A 56 -4.72 3.97 6.65
CA ARG A 56 -3.58 4.64 7.30
C ARG A 56 -2.45 4.98 6.33
N ILE A 57 -1.82 6.13 6.57
CA ILE A 57 -0.56 6.53 5.93
C ILE A 57 0.45 6.84 7.04
N PHE A 58 1.63 6.21 6.99
CA PHE A 58 2.65 6.40 8.02
C PHE A 58 4.06 6.25 7.45
N LYS A 59 5.04 6.91 8.09
CA LYS A 59 6.45 6.73 7.76
C LYS A 59 6.95 5.38 8.28
N ARG A 60 7.91 4.78 7.58
CA ARG A 60 8.71 3.69 8.11
C ARG A 60 9.44 4.20 9.35
N LYS A 61 9.10 3.67 10.53
CA LYS A 61 9.99 3.75 11.68
C LYS A 61 11.33 3.14 11.25
N GLY A 62 12.40 3.94 11.27
CA GLY A 62 13.76 3.45 11.05
C GLY A 62 14.19 2.57 12.23
N ASP A 63 15.11 1.63 12.00
CA ASP A 63 15.67 0.73 13.03
C ASP A 63 16.58 1.44 14.05
N SER A 64 16.42 2.75 14.28
CA SER A 64 17.35 3.51 15.12
C SER A 64 16.59 4.46 16.01
N ASP A 65 16.08 3.94 17.13
CA ASP A 65 15.89 4.71 18.37
C ASP A 65 16.08 3.82 19.63
N TYR A 66 16.63 2.61 19.47
CA TYR A 66 17.01 1.73 20.59
C TYR A 66 18.40 1.14 20.33
N ARG A 67 19.44 1.90 20.72
CA ARG A 67 20.75 1.37 21.11
C ARG A 67 21.24 2.15 22.32
#